data_AF-A0A3S1IDW0-F1
#
_entry.id   AF-A0A3S1IDW0-F1
#
_cell.length_a   1.000
_cell.length_b   1.000
_cell.length_c   1.000
_cell.angle_alpha   90.00
_cell.angle_beta   90.00
_cell.angle_gamma   90.00
#
_symmetry.space_group_name_H-M   'P 1'
#
loop_
_entity.id
_entity.type
_entity.pdbx_description
1 polymer ?
#
loop_
_entity_poly.entity_id
_entity_poly.type
_entity_poly.pdbx_seq_one_letter_code
_entity_poly.pdbx_strand_id
1 'polypeptide(L)'
;MVATLVSHPAGRALSPALANMVSRSVGASTVRWLAEGIACEFALPEAAEAVETTAGLRAVLAPEPVDVIVQQAEGRRKKILIADMDSTVIDQECIDELADEIGVKDYVAAITARSMNGEIAFEPALRERVALLKGLDAAVVDRVIANRLTLASGGRALVQTMRANGAWTALVSGGFNVFTSR
;
A
#
# COMPACT_ATOMS: atom_id res chain seq x y z
N MET A 1 -18.65 8.61 -13.48
CA MET A 1 -17.41 8.12 -12.82
C MET A 1 -17.14 8.91 -11.53
N VAL A 2 -16.12 8.52 -10.77
CA VAL A 2 -15.62 9.30 -9.64
C VAL A 2 -14.11 9.51 -9.75
N ALA A 3 -13.64 10.69 -9.35
CA ALA A 3 -12.25 10.94 -9.04
C ALA A 3 -12.07 10.99 -7.53
N THR A 4 -11.03 10.34 -7.02
CA THR A 4 -10.65 10.37 -5.60
C THR A 4 -9.22 10.86 -5.51
N LEU A 5 -9.00 11.82 -4.63
CA LEU A 5 -7.67 12.28 -4.24
C LEU A 5 -7.35 11.70 -2.87
N VAL A 6 -6.10 11.25 -2.70
CA VAL A 6 -5.63 10.69 -1.44
C VAL A 6 -4.26 11.28 -1.12
N SER A 7 -4.06 11.71 0.12
CA SER A 7 -2.77 12.13 0.65
C SER A 7 -2.37 11.22 1.81
N HIS A 8 -1.07 11.13 2.07
CA HIS A 8 -0.57 10.41 3.23
C HIS A 8 -1.17 10.97 4.54
N PRO A 9 -1.69 10.13 5.46
CA PRO A 9 -2.38 10.58 6.67
C PRO A 9 -1.57 11.53 7.57
N ALA A 10 -0.24 11.41 7.58
CA ALA A 10 0.64 12.29 8.35
C ALA A 10 0.86 13.67 7.68
N GLY A 11 0.85 13.72 6.34
CA GLY A 11 1.11 14.95 5.58
C GLY A 11 -0.14 15.80 5.38
N ARG A 12 -1.31 15.17 5.24
CA ARG A 12 -2.63 15.82 5.08
C ARG A 12 -2.63 16.94 4.02
N ALA A 13 -2.08 16.65 2.83
CA ALA A 13 -1.86 17.67 1.80
C ALA A 13 -3.13 18.20 1.13
N LEU A 14 -4.30 17.58 1.36
CA LEU A 14 -5.55 18.03 0.75
C LEU A 14 -6.16 19.21 1.51
N SER A 15 -5.83 20.43 1.10
CA SER A 15 -6.51 21.63 1.59
C SER A 15 -7.89 21.84 0.93
N PRO A 16 -8.81 22.58 1.58
CA PRO A 16 -10.07 22.99 0.93
C PRO A 16 -9.85 23.80 -0.35
N ALA A 17 -8.81 24.62 -0.42
CA ALA A 17 -8.46 25.38 -1.62
C ALA A 17 -8.06 24.47 -2.78
N LEU A 18 -7.21 23.48 -2.51
CA LEU A 18 -6.79 22.49 -3.50
C LEU A 18 -7.98 21.65 -3.99
N ALA A 19 -8.82 21.17 -3.07
CA ALA A 19 -10.00 20.39 -3.43
C ALA A 19 -11.00 21.21 -4.28
N ASN A 20 -11.22 22.49 -3.94
CA ASN A 20 -12.09 23.37 -4.71
C ASN A 20 -11.52 23.68 -6.10
N MET A 21 -10.20 23.85 -6.22
CA MET A 21 -9.53 24.04 -7.51
C MET A 21 -9.72 22.81 -8.40
N VAL A 22 -9.51 21.60 -7.85
CA VAL A 22 -9.74 20.34 -8.58
C VAL A 22 -11.20 20.16 -8.95
N SER A 23 -12.14 20.44 -8.05
CA SER A 23 -13.58 20.35 -8.37
C SER A 23 -13.94 21.16 -9.61
N ARG A 24 -13.38 22.36 -9.75
CA ARG A 24 -13.62 23.24 -10.90
C ARG A 24 -12.96 22.70 -12.17
N SER A 25 -11.73 22.19 -12.08
CA SER A 25 -11.01 21.70 -13.27
C SER A 25 -11.66 20.46 -13.89
N VAL A 26 -12.32 19.63 -13.08
CA VAL A 26 -13.03 18.43 -13.57
C VAL A 26 -14.53 18.63 -13.78
N GLY A 27 -15.04 19.86 -13.61
CA GLY A 27 -16.47 20.15 -13.76
C GLY A 27 -17.36 19.47 -12.72
N ALA A 28 -16.83 19.13 -11.55
CA ALA A 28 -17.60 18.54 -10.45
C ALA A 28 -18.36 19.62 -9.68
N SER A 29 -19.62 19.32 -9.34
CA SER A 29 -20.53 20.22 -8.62
C SER A 29 -20.28 20.30 -7.12
N THR A 30 -19.71 19.25 -6.52
CA THR A 30 -19.50 19.15 -5.07
C THR A 30 -18.20 18.42 -4.74
N VAL A 31 -17.54 18.87 -3.67
CA VAL A 31 -16.45 18.14 -3.03
C VAL A 31 -17.02 17.29 -1.90
N ARG A 32 -16.81 15.97 -1.96
CA ARG A 32 -17.16 15.06 -0.87
C ARG A 32 -15.91 14.67 -0.09
N TRP A 33 -15.78 15.15 1.13
CA TRP A 33 -14.71 14.69 2.02
C TRP A 33 -15.00 13.29 2.54
N LEU A 34 -14.03 12.38 2.37
CA LEU A 34 -14.04 11.04 2.95
C LEU A 34 -13.27 11.02 4.27
N ALA A 35 -12.20 11.82 4.33
CA ALA A 35 -11.46 12.15 5.54
C ALA A 35 -10.82 13.52 5.33
N GLU A 36 -11.15 14.51 6.17
CA GLU A 36 -10.64 15.87 6.03
C GLU A 36 -9.11 15.89 5.98
N GLY A 37 -8.54 16.64 5.03
CA GLY A 37 -7.08 16.72 4.83
C GLY A 37 -6.45 15.50 4.14
N ILE A 38 -7.13 14.36 4.11
CA ILE A 38 -6.54 13.07 3.70
C ILE A 38 -7.16 12.56 2.40
N ALA A 39 -8.49 12.56 2.28
CA ALA A 39 -9.16 12.03 1.11
C ALA A 39 -10.46 12.78 0.78
N CYS A 40 -10.63 13.13 -0.50
CA CYS A 40 -11.86 13.68 -1.03
C CYS A 40 -12.22 13.06 -2.39
N GLU A 41 -13.51 13.10 -2.72
CA GLU A 41 -14.12 12.50 -3.89
C GLU A 41 -14.93 13.54 -4.67
N PHE A 42 -14.91 13.39 -5.99
CA PHE A 42 -15.62 14.24 -6.96
C PHE A 42 -16.44 13.35 -7.88
N ALA A 43 -17.73 13.67 -8.04
CA ALA A 43 -18.54 13.09 -9.10
C ALA A 43 -18.13 13.72 -10.43
N LEU A 44 -17.72 12.88 -11.39
CA LEU A 44 -17.28 13.35 -12.70
C LEU A 44 -18.47 13.44 -13.66
N PRO A 45 -18.46 14.41 -14.61
CA PRO A 45 -19.44 14.48 -15.69
C PRO A 45 -19.56 13.17 -16.47
N GLU A 46 -20.72 12.92 -17.08
CA GLU A 46 -20.99 11.69 -17.83
C GLU A 46 -20.06 11.51 -19.04
N ALA A 47 -19.70 12.63 -19.69
CA ALA A 47 -18.78 12.64 -20.82
C ALA A 47 -17.29 12.55 -20.42
N ALA A 48 -16.97 12.46 -19.13
CA ALA A 48 -15.57 12.36 -18.70
C ALA A 48 -14.96 11.03 -19.16
N GLU A 49 -13.68 11.05 -19.55
CA GLU A 49 -12.90 9.85 -19.85
C GLU A 49 -11.84 9.59 -18.77
N ALA A 50 -11.70 8.33 -18.34
CA ALA A 50 -10.87 7.99 -17.18
C ALA A 50 -9.38 8.32 -17.40
N VAL A 51 -8.84 8.00 -18.57
CA VAL A 51 -7.41 8.19 -18.90
C VAL A 51 -7.08 9.68 -19.00
N GLU A 52 -7.87 10.43 -19.77
CA GLU A 52 -7.68 11.87 -19.94
C GLU A 52 -7.85 12.63 -18.62
N THR A 53 -8.90 12.31 -17.86
CA THR A 53 -9.14 12.92 -16.53
C THR A 53 -7.98 12.63 -15.58
N THR A 54 -7.48 11.40 -15.56
CA THR A 54 -6.33 11.04 -14.72
C THR A 54 -5.08 11.81 -15.12
N ALA A 55 -4.78 11.91 -16.42
CA ALA A 55 -3.62 12.63 -16.92
C ALA A 55 -3.71 14.13 -16.61
N GLY A 56 -4.86 14.75 -16.85
CA GLY A 56 -5.10 16.16 -16.55
C GLY A 56 -4.97 16.46 -15.05
N LEU A 57 -5.58 15.64 -14.19
CA LEU A 57 -5.47 15.78 -12.75
C LEU A 57 -4.02 15.62 -12.27
N ARG A 58 -3.29 14.62 -12.77
CA ARG A 58 -1.86 14.43 -12.44
C ARG A 58 -1.01 15.61 -12.87
N ALA A 59 -1.27 16.21 -14.03
CA ALA A 59 -0.55 17.39 -14.48
C ALA A 59 -0.79 18.60 -13.56
N VAL A 60 -2.03 18.81 -13.15
CA VAL A 60 -2.41 19.91 -12.24
C VAL A 60 -1.88 19.71 -10.83
N LEU A 61 -1.83 18.45 -10.36
CA LEU A 61 -1.42 18.07 -9.01
C LEU A 61 0.05 17.66 -8.91
N ALA A 62 0.83 17.77 -9.98
CA ALA A 62 2.23 17.33 -10.03
C ALA A 62 3.13 17.79 -8.85
N PRO A 63 3.00 19.02 -8.29
CA PRO A 63 3.83 19.42 -7.15
C PRO A 63 3.29 18.92 -5.80
N GLU A 64 2.06 18.43 -5.73
CA GLU A 64 1.40 18.03 -4.49
C GLU A 64 1.63 16.54 -4.21
N PRO A 65 1.90 16.14 -2.96
CA PRO A 65 2.04 14.74 -2.58
C PRO A 65 0.67 14.08 -2.43
N VAL A 66 -0.03 13.96 -3.56
CA VAL A 66 -1.42 13.49 -3.67
C VAL A 66 -1.54 12.46 -4.78
N ASP A 67 -2.12 11.32 -4.44
CA ASP A 67 -2.50 10.28 -5.40
C ASP A 67 -3.85 10.58 -6.03
N VAL A 68 -3.97 10.23 -7.32
CA VAL A 68 -5.19 10.41 -8.13
C VAL A 68 -5.73 9.06 -8.56
N ILE A 69 -6.99 8.78 -8.22
CA ILE A 69 -7.72 7.58 -8.64
C ILE A 69 -8.97 8.00 -9.41
N VAL A 70 -9.07 7.62 -10.69
CA VAL A 70 -10.29 7.79 -11.48
C VAL A 70 -10.87 6.42 -11.85
N GLN A 71 -12.13 6.20 -11.53
CA GLN A 71 -12.79 4.90 -11.73
C GLN A 71 -14.30 5.03 -11.90
N GLN A 72 -14.93 3.94 -12.32
CA GLN A 72 -16.39 3.84 -12.33
C GLN A 72 -16.96 3.92 -10.91
N ALA A 73 -18.09 4.59 -10.76
CA ALA A 73 -18.77 4.71 -9.47
C ALA A 73 -19.42 3.37 -9.07
N GLU A 74 -20.00 2.70 -10.06
CA GLU A 74 -20.61 1.38 -9.92
C GLU A 74 -19.54 0.30 -9.69
N GLY A 75 -19.83 -0.66 -8.81
CA GLY A 75 -18.95 -1.80 -8.55
C GLY A 75 -17.61 -1.46 -7.88
N ARG A 76 -17.37 -0.20 -7.46
CA ARG A 76 -16.13 0.21 -6.78
C ARG A 76 -15.98 -0.37 -5.37
N ARG A 77 -17.09 -0.68 -4.70
CA ARG A 77 -17.09 -1.35 -3.38
C ARG A 77 -16.79 -2.83 -3.58
N LYS A 78 -15.51 -3.19 -3.46
CA LYS A 78 -15.05 -4.58 -3.60
C LYS A 78 -15.41 -5.41 -2.37
N LYS A 79 -15.59 -6.72 -2.60
CA LYS A 79 -15.97 -7.70 -1.57
C LYS A 79 -14.83 -8.61 -1.15
N ILE A 80 -13.67 -8.51 -1.79
CA ILE A 80 -12.47 -9.28 -1.46
C ILE A 80 -11.28 -8.32 -1.51
N LEU A 81 -10.46 -8.33 -0.45
CA LEU A 81 -9.12 -7.75 -0.41
C LEU A 81 -8.13 -8.91 -0.28
N ILE A 82 -7.20 -9.01 -1.23
CA ILE A 82 -6.04 -9.90 -1.14
C ILE A 82 -4.84 -8.98 -1.11
N ALA A 83 -4.00 -9.09 -0.09
CA ALA A 83 -2.81 -8.28 0.07
C ALA A 83 -1.57 -9.17 0.25
N ASP A 84 -0.44 -8.70 -0.26
CA ASP A 84 0.86 -9.20 0.16
C ASP A 84 1.17 -8.73 1.60
N MET A 85 2.17 -9.33 2.24
CA MET A 85 2.60 -9.00 3.59
C MET A 85 3.76 -8.01 3.58
N ASP A 86 4.93 -8.46 3.14
CA ASP A 86 6.18 -7.71 3.18
C ASP A 86 6.08 -6.49 2.26
N SER A 87 6.58 -5.34 2.73
CA SER A 87 6.50 -4.06 2.03
C SER A 87 5.09 -3.65 1.53
N THR A 88 4.03 -4.19 2.15
CA THR A 88 2.63 -3.95 1.75
C THR A 88 1.71 -3.75 2.95
N VAL A 89 1.56 -4.78 3.81
CA VAL A 89 0.77 -4.69 5.05
C VAL A 89 1.68 -4.35 6.24
N ILE A 90 2.95 -4.71 6.15
CA ILE A 90 4.03 -4.25 7.01
C ILE A 90 5.05 -3.48 6.19
N ASP A 91 5.78 -2.56 6.83
CA ASP A 91 6.78 -1.72 6.16
C ASP A 91 8.15 -2.41 5.99
N GLN A 92 8.31 -3.62 6.52
CA GLN A 92 9.56 -4.38 6.54
C GLN A 92 9.51 -5.60 5.61
N GLU A 93 10.71 -6.14 5.33
CA GLU A 93 10.93 -7.47 4.76
C GLU A 93 11.29 -8.44 5.89
N CYS A 94 10.43 -9.40 6.21
CA CYS A 94 10.65 -10.30 7.35
C CYS A 94 11.97 -11.08 7.27
N ILE A 95 12.41 -11.48 6.07
CA ILE A 95 13.65 -12.24 5.90
C ILE A 95 14.90 -11.39 6.16
N ASP A 96 14.85 -10.10 5.82
CA ASP A 96 15.94 -9.16 6.05
C ASP A 96 16.08 -8.87 7.55
N GLU A 97 14.95 -8.77 8.27
CA GLU A 97 14.95 -8.59 9.73
C GLU A 97 15.47 -9.82 10.48
N LEU A 98 15.24 -11.04 9.97
CA LEU A 98 15.87 -12.25 10.50
C LEU A 98 17.38 -12.29 10.22
N ALA A 99 17.80 -11.87 9.03
CA ALA A 99 19.20 -11.84 8.63
C ALA A 99 20.03 -10.84 9.45
N ASP A 100 19.40 -9.78 9.93
CA ASP A 100 20.05 -8.77 10.78
C ASP A 100 20.50 -9.34 12.14
N GLU A 101 19.79 -10.33 12.67
CA GLU A 101 20.15 -10.98 13.95
C GLU A 101 21.47 -11.76 13.87
N ILE A 102 21.95 -12.04 12.66
CA ILE A 102 23.25 -12.67 12.39
C ILE A 102 24.18 -11.74 11.58
N GLY A 103 23.84 -10.45 11.44
CA GLY A 103 24.68 -9.43 10.83
C GLY A 103 24.86 -9.53 9.30
N VAL A 104 23.93 -10.18 8.59
CA VAL A 104 24.00 -10.34 7.12
C VAL A 104 22.85 -9.65 6.37
N LYS A 105 22.17 -8.69 7.02
CA LYS A 105 21.03 -7.95 6.46
C LYS A 105 21.33 -7.37 5.09
N ASP A 106 22.41 -6.61 4.93
CA ASP A 106 22.74 -5.94 3.67
C ASP A 106 22.92 -6.92 2.50
N TYR A 107 23.52 -8.09 2.77
CA TYR A 107 23.69 -9.13 1.75
C TYR A 107 22.34 -9.74 1.34
N VAL A 108 21.48 -10.04 2.32
CA VAL A 108 20.14 -10.60 2.06
C VAL A 108 19.26 -9.59 1.34
N ALA A 109 19.26 -8.33 1.78
CA ALA A 109 18.52 -7.23 1.16
C ALA A 109 18.93 -7.03 -0.31
N ALA A 110 20.22 -7.13 -0.62
CA ALA A 110 20.71 -7.04 -2.00
C ALA A 110 20.17 -8.18 -2.89
N ILE A 111 20.09 -9.41 -2.37
CA ILE A 111 19.48 -10.54 -3.08
C ILE A 111 17.97 -10.31 -3.24
N THR A 112 17.28 -9.83 -2.19
CA THR A 112 15.84 -9.50 -2.20
C THR A 112 15.53 -8.48 -3.30
N ALA A 113 16.25 -7.36 -3.33
CA ALA A 113 16.06 -6.30 -4.32
C ALA A 113 16.22 -6.79 -5.76
N ARG A 114 17.28 -7.57 -6.04
CA ARG A 114 17.52 -8.15 -7.37
C ARG A 114 16.41 -9.12 -7.78
N SER A 115 15.90 -9.91 -6.83
CA SER A 115 14.78 -10.83 -7.10
C SER A 115 13.49 -10.07 -7.40
N MET A 116 13.19 -8.99 -6.67
CA MET A 116 11.97 -8.19 -6.87
C MET A 116 12.03 -7.37 -8.17
N ASN A 117 13.23 -6.93 -8.57
CA ASN A 117 13.47 -6.29 -9.87
C ASN A 117 13.42 -7.26 -11.06
N GLY A 118 13.29 -8.56 -10.81
CA GLY A 118 13.27 -9.60 -11.84
C GLY A 118 14.65 -9.92 -12.44
N GLU A 119 15.75 -9.51 -11.80
CA GLU A 119 17.12 -9.77 -12.26
C GLU A 119 17.56 -11.22 -11.99
N ILE A 120 17.00 -11.84 -10.96
CA ILE A 120 17.21 -13.26 -10.61
C ILE A 120 15.88 -13.94 -10.34
N ALA A 121 15.84 -15.27 -10.52
CA ALA A 121 14.64 -16.06 -10.26
C ALA A 121 14.31 -16.09 -8.75
N PHE A 122 13.03 -15.97 -8.42
CA PHE A 122 12.54 -15.91 -7.04
C PHE A 122 12.88 -17.15 -6.20
N GLU A 123 12.60 -18.36 -6.69
CA GLU A 123 12.80 -19.58 -5.89
C GLU A 123 14.28 -19.79 -5.52
N PRO A 124 15.26 -19.74 -6.45
CA PRO A 124 16.68 -19.80 -6.09
C PRO A 124 17.11 -18.71 -5.12
N ALA A 125 16.67 -17.46 -5.35
CA ALA A 125 16.98 -16.33 -4.47
C ALA A 125 16.43 -16.52 -3.05
N LEU A 126 15.22 -17.08 -2.92
CA LEU A 126 14.64 -17.42 -1.62
C LEU A 126 15.44 -18.53 -0.94
N ARG A 127 15.80 -19.61 -1.65
CA ARG A 127 16.60 -20.70 -1.08
C ARG A 127 17.96 -20.23 -0.57
N GLU A 128 18.63 -19.36 -1.34
CA GLU A 128 19.90 -18.77 -0.94
C GLU A 128 19.76 -17.96 0.36
N ARG A 129 18.80 -17.04 0.41
CA ARG A 129 18.57 -16.21 1.61
C ARG A 129 18.20 -17.04 2.83
N VAL A 130 17.33 -18.04 2.67
CA VAL A 130 16.91 -18.93 3.78
C VAL A 130 18.08 -19.78 4.28
N ALA A 131 18.98 -20.23 3.41
CA ALA A 131 20.13 -21.04 3.81
C ALA A 131 21.08 -20.31 4.78
N LEU A 132 21.16 -18.97 4.68
CA LEU A 132 21.96 -18.13 5.57
C LEU A 132 21.43 -18.13 7.01
N LEU A 133 20.14 -18.40 7.20
CA LEU A 133 19.48 -18.42 8.51
C LEU A 133 19.70 -19.75 9.26
N LYS A 134 20.54 -20.66 8.74
CA LYS A 134 20.77 -21.97 9.34
C LYS A 134 21.33 -21.84 10.76
N GLY A 135 20.62 -22.45 11.72
CA GLY A 135 21.01 -22.45 13.12
C GLY A 135 20.47 -21.26 13.93
N LEU A 136 19.73 -20.35 13.29
CA LEU A 136 19.02 -19.27 13.98
C LEU A 136 17.90 -19.84 14.87
N ASP A 137 17.85 -19.41 16.12
CA ASP A 137 16.81 -19.81 17.08
C ASP A 137 15.44 -19.27 16.63
N ALA A 138 14.42 -20.13 16.62
CA ALA A 138 13.05 -19.73 16.25
C ALA A 138 12.46 -18.65 17.18
N ALA A 139 12.94 -18.51 18.41
CA ALA A 139 12.54 -17.45 19.34
C ALA A 139 12.90 -16.04 18.83
N VAL A 140 13.78 -15.93 17.83
CA VAL A 140 14.08 -14.67 17.13
C VAL A 140 12.83 -14.11 16.46
N VAL A 141 11.95 -14.96 15.93
CA VAL A 141 10.73 -14.53 15.22
C VAL A 141 9.84 -13.68 16.13
N ASP A 142 9.62 -14.11 17.37
CA ASP A 142 8.80 -13.36 18.32
C ASP A 142 9.42 -12.00 18.66
N ARG A 143 10.76 -11.92 18.73
CA ARG A 143 11.46 -10.65 18.96
C ARG A 143 11.35 -9.70 17.77
N VAL A 144 11.45 -10.21 16.54
CA VAL A 144 11.28 -9.40 15.32
C VAL A 144 9.85 -8.85 15.26
N ILE A 145 8.83 -9.69 15.49
CA ILE A 145 7.43 -9.27 15.48
C ILE A 145 7.18 -8.18 16.54
N ALA A 146 7.68 -8.38 17.77
CA ALA A 146 7.41 -7.45 18.86
C ALA A 146 8.13 -6.11 18.73
N ASN A 147 9.35 -6.09 18.17
CA ASN A 147 10.24 -4.93 18.27
C ASN A 147 10.55 -4.25 16.94
N ARG A 148 10.31 -4.90 15.80
CA ARG A 148 10.77 -4.44 14.48
C ARG A 148 9.67 -4.29 13.46
N LEU A 149 8.62 -5.11 13.54
CA LEU A 149 7.53 -5.06 12.57
C LEU A 149 6.56 -3.93 12.89
N THR A 150 6.24 -3.16 11.86
CA THR A 150 5.31 -2.05 11.89
C THR A 150 4.28 -2.23 10.79
N LEU A 151 3.01 -2.01 11.11
CA LEU A 151 1.95 -2.05 10.12
C LEU A 151 2.05 -0.83 9.22
N ALA A 152 1.90 -1.04 7.91
CA ALA A 152 1.85 0.02 6.93
C ALA A 152 0.77 1.05 7.28
N SER A 153 1.07 2.31 7.01
CA SER A 153 0.18 3.45 7.29
C SER A 153 -1.21 3.21 6.69
N GLY A 154 -2.24 3.26 7.55
CA GLY A 154 -3.63 3.02 7.15
C GLY A 154 -4.02 1.55 6.96
N GLY A 155 -3.10 0.58 7.02
CA GLY A 155 -3.39 -0.85 6.81
C GLY A 155 -4.44 -1.40 7.77
N ARG A 156 -4.35 -1.06 9.06
CA ARG A 156 -5.38 -1.42 10.06
C ARG A 156 -6.75 -0.84 9.70
N ALA A 157 -6.81 0.43 9.35
CA ALA A 157 -8.05 1.12 9.00
C ALA A 157 -8.68 0.55 7.72
N LEU A 158 -7.86 0.22 6.73
CA LEU A 158 -8.29 -0.43 5.48
C LEU A 158 -8.98 -1.77 5.77
N VAL A 159 -8.31 -2.68 6.48
CA VAL A 159 -8.85 -4.02 6.80
C VAL A 159 -10.13 -3.91 7.62
N GLN A 160 -10.15 -3.07 8.65
CA GLN A 160 -11.33 -2.87 9.48
C GLN A 160 -12.50 -2.30 8.68
N THR A 161 -12.26 -1.30 7.82
CA THR A 161 -13.29 -0.70 6.96
C THR A 161 -13.85 -1.70 5.96
N MET A 162 -12.97 -2.49 5.32
CA MET A 162 -13.37 -3.54 4.37
C MET A 162 -14.26 -4.59 5.05
N ARG A 163 -13.84 -5.10 6.22
CA ARG A 163 -14.61 -6.10 6.98
C ARG A 163 -15.96 -5.54 7.44
N ALA A 164 -15.99 -4.29 7.93
CA ALA A 164 -17.24 -3.63 8.32
C ALA A 164 -18.23 -3.47 7.16
N ASN A 165 -17.75 -3.46 5.92
CA ASN A 165 -18.57 -3.41 4.70
C ASN A 165 -18.83 -4.80 4.08
N GLY A 166 -18.60 -5.87 4.84
CA GLY A 166 -18.87 -7.25 4.46
C GLY A 166 -17.90 -7.80 3.42
N ALA A 167 -16.67 -7.27 3.34
CA ALA A 167 -15.62 -7.83 2.49
C ALA A 167 -14.82 -8.90 3.23
N TRP A 168 -14.39 -9.92 2.48
CA TRP A 168 -13.36 -10.87 2.93
C TRP A 168 -11.97 -10.26 2.76
N THR A 169 -11.08 -10.49 3.73
CA THR A 169 -9.70 -9.99 3.70
C THR A 169 -8.75 -11.16 3.87
N ALA A 170 -7.79 -11.32 2.96
CA ALA A 170 -6.79 -12.38 2.99
C ALA A 170 -5.38 -11.80 2.79
N LEU A 171 -4.42 -12.41 3.47
CA LEU A 171 -3.00 -12.16 3.31
C LEU A 171 -2.41 -13.32 2.49
N VAL A 172 -1.66 -13.01 1.44
CA VAL A 172 -0.96 -14.00 0.61
C VAL A 172 0.49 -13.57 0.55
N SER A 173 1.38 -14.32 1.19
CA SER A 173 2.79 -13.96 1.29
C SER A 173 3.66 -15.11 0.76
N GLY A 174 4.77 -14.74 0.11
CA GLY A 174 5.87 -15.66 -0.20
C GLY A 174 6.84 -15.89 0.97
N GLY A 175 6.60 -15.21 2.10
CA GLY A 175 7.38 -15.30 3.33
C GLY A 175 7.03 -16.53 4.17
N PHE A 176 7.22 -16.42 5.48
CA PHE A 176 7.12 -17.58 6.38
C PHE A 176 5.79 -17.61 7.16
N ASN A 177 5.18 -18.80 7.25
CA ASN A 177 3.95 -19.03 8.01
C ASN A 177 4.02 -18.58 9.47
N VAL A 178 5.22 -18.57 10.05
CA VAL A 178 5.43 -18.12 11.44
C VAL A 178 5.18 -16.62 11.62
N PHE A 179 5.29 -15.80 10.58
CA PHE A 179 4.91 -14.39 10.62
C PHE A 179 3.43 -14.18 10.33
N THR A 180 2.89 -14.88 9.32
CA THR A 180 1.51 -14.66 8.85
C THR A 180 0.42 -15.20 9.78
N SER A 181 0.76 -16.09 10.72
CA SER A 181 -0.19 -16.72 11.65
C SER A 181 -0.34 -16.00 13.00
N ARG A 182 0.40 -14.91 13.22
CA ARG A 182 0.41 -14.11 14.45
C ARG A 182 -0.20 -12.73 14.20
#